data_AF-A0A0U5L3U8-F1
#
_entry.id   AF-A0A0U5L3U8-F1
#
_cell.length_a   1.000
_cell.length_b   1.000
_cell.length_c   1.000
_cell.angle_alpha   90.00
_cell.angle_beta   90.00
_cell.angle_gamma   90.00
#
_symmetry.space_group_name_H-M   'P 1'
#
loop_
_entity.id
_entity.type
_entity.pdbx_description
1 polymer ?
#
loop_
_entity_poly.entity_id
_entity_poly.type
_entity_poly.pdbx_seq_one_letter_code
_entity_poly.pdbx_strand_id
1 'polypeptide(L)'
;MRYLLLILTCLLPSLTLAKSVAVNLQAACDIEQLELKLIDRQRAPYDIFMFEVQMTLTEAAAQRLSTVTRENMRQVLALSLNHVPLTSATIQGVLGANMRVVITAEIAQRLLPALQDKRCPLNAAAATADTPD
;
A
#
# COMPACT_ATOMS: atom_id res chain seq x y z
N MET A 1 8.12 -33.57 -41.15
CA MET A 1 9.06 -32.96 -40.17
C MET A 1 9.05 -31.42 -40.15
N ARG A 2 8.06 -30.73 -40.73
CA ARG A 2 7.99 -29.24 -40.74
C ARG A 2 6.82 -28.67 -39.91
N TYR A 3 5.78 -29.46 -39.70
CA TYR A 3 4.61 -29.07 -38.90
C TYR A 3 4.77 -29.34 -37.39
N LEU A 4 5.69 -30.24 -37.00
CA LEU A 4 5.95 -30.55 -35.59
C LEU A 4 6.59 -29.37 -34.83
N LEU A 5 7.26 -28.47 -35.57
CA LEU A 5 7.93 -27.29 -35.01
C LEU A 5 6.99 -26.07 -34.85
N LEU A 6 5.80 -26.09 -35.48
CA LEU A 6 4.81 -25.01 -35.36
C LEU A 6 3.84 -25.21 -34.18
N ILE A 7 3.72 -26.42 -33.65
CA ILE A 7 2.83 -26.72 -32.51
C ILE A 7 3.53 -26.42 -31.17
N LEU A 8 4.87 -26.39 -31.15
CA LEU A 8 5.66 -26.25 -29.93
C LEU A 8 5.77 -24.79 -29.40
N THR A 9 5.37 -23.79 -30.19
CA THR A 9 5.42 -22.37 -29.78
C THR A 9 4.17 -21.87 -29.06
N CYS A 10 3.12 -22.69 -28.90
CA CYS A 10 1.86 -22.28 -28.28
C CYS A 10 1.75 -22.54 -26.76
N LEU A 11 2.81 -23.03 -26.12
CA LEU A 11 2.85 -23.38 -24.69
C LEU A 11 3.80 -22.45 -23.92
N LEU A 12 3.74 -21.15 -24.17
CA LEU A 12 4.22 -20.17 -23.20
C LEU A 12 3.01 -19.82 -22.33
N PRO A 13 2.87 -20.38 -21.12
CA PRO A 13 1.90 -19.84 -20.18
C PRO A 13 2.26 -18.37 -20.02
N SER A 14 1.36 -17.48 -20.44
CA SER A 14 1.50 -16.07 -20.19
C SER A 14 1.56 -15.94 -18.67
N LEU A 15 2.75 -15.75 -18.10
CA LEU A 15 2.88 -15.37 -16.70
C LEU A 15 2.20 -14.01 -16.59
N THR A 16 0.92 -14.01 -16.22
CA THR A 16 0.22 -12.81 -15.80
C THR A 16 0.90 -12.37 -14.51
N LEU A 17 1.89 -11.49 -14.63
CA LEU A 17 2.53 -10.84 -13.49
C LEU A 17 1.40 -10.16 -12.71
N ALA A 18 1.18 -10.60 -11.46
CA ALA A 18 0.18 -9.98 -10.60
C ALA A 18 0.56 -8.50 -10.44
N LYS A 19 -0.22 -7.61 -11.06
CA LYS A 19 0.03 -6.18 -11.03
C LYS A 19 -0.20 -5.69 -9.59
N SER A 20 0.82 -5.07 -9.00
CA SER A 20 0.74 -4.43 -7.69
C SER A 20 0.87 -2.92 -7.85
N VAL A 21 0.03 -2.17 -7.14
CA VAL A 21 0.14 -0.71 -7.03
C VAL A 21 0.69 -0.36 -5.65
N ALA A 22 1.70 0.51 -5.60
CA ALA A 22 2.31 0.95 -4.37
C ALA A 22 1.77 2.33 -3.98
N VAL A 23 1.37 2.49 -2.73
CA VAL A 23 1.01 3.79 -2.15
C VAL A 23 1.85 4.00 -0.90
N ASN A 24 2.59 5.10 -0.88
CA ASN A 24 3.36 5.51 0.28
C ASN A 24 2.78 6.82 0.83
N LEU A 25 2.29 6.76 2.06
CA LEU A 25 1.80 7.90 2.81
C LEU A 25 2.92 8.49 3.66
N GLN A 26 2.88 9.79 3.87
CA GLN A 26 3.82 10.50 4.74
C GLN A 26 3.08 11.09 5.95
N ALA A 27 3.43 10.64 7.16
CA ALA A 27 2.80 11.06 8.40
C ALA A 27 2.79 12.59 8.57
N ALA A 28 3.83 13.27 8.09
CA ALA A 28 3.98 14.72 8.21
C ALA A 28 2.95 15.55 7.41
N CYS A 29 2.27 14.98 6.40
CA CYS A 29 1.35 15.75 5.55
C CYS A 29 0.16 14.99 4.96
N ASP A 30 0.17 13.65 5.00
CA ASP A 30 -0.93 12.83 4.51
C ASP A 30 -1.89 12.39 5.61
N ILE A 31 -1.52 12.57 6.88
CA ILE A 31 -2.24 12.03 8.04
C ILE A 31 -2.69 13.19 8.95
N GLU A 32 -3.99 13.24 9.26
CA GLU A 32 -4.56 14.15 10.25
C GLU A 32 -4.54 13.54 11.66
N GLN A 33 -4.85 12.24 11.77
CA GLN A 33 -4.86 11.52 13.03
C GLN A 33 -4.32 10.10 12.83
N LEU A 34 -3.50 9.64 13.78
CA LEU A 34 -2.95 8.30 13.78
C LEU A 34 -3.07 7.68 15.17
N GLU A 35 -3.65 6.50 15.24
CA GLU A 35 -3.78 5.72 16.46
C GLU A 35 -3.11 4.35 16.28
N LEU A 36 -2.29 3.97 17.26
CA LEU A 36 -1.71 2.64 17.37
C LEU A 36 -2.28 1.95 18.60
N LYS A 37 -2.97 0.84 18.42
CA LYS A 37 -3.57 0.06 19.51
C LYS A 37 -2.96 -1.33 19.56
N LEU A 38 -2.37 -1.69 20.69
CA LEU A 38 -1.96 -3.07 20.95
C LEU A 38 -3.22 -3.96 21.04
N ILE A 39 -3.25 -5.01 20.24
CA ILE A 39 -4.26 -6.06 20.28
C ILE A 39 -3.64 -7.29 20.94
N ASP A 40 -4.07 -7.56 22.17
CA ASP A 40 -3.84 -8.84 22.81
C ASP A 40 -4.92 -9.82 22.32
N ARG A 41 -4.56 -10.69 21.37
CA ARG A 41 -5.41 -11.83 21.00
C ARG A 41 -4.96 -13.04 21.80
N GLN A 42 -5.61 -13.32 22.92
CA GLN A 42 -5.44 -14.52 23.76
C GLN A 42 -5.65 -15.88 23.04
N ARG A 43 -5.76 -15.91 21.71
CA ARG A 43 -6.01 -17.10 20.88
C ARG A 43 -5.13 -17.20 19.64
N ALA A 44 -4.15 -16.31 19.44
CA ALA A 44 -3.14 -16.60 18.43
C ALA A 44 -2.33 -17.82 18.93
N PRO A 45 -2.11 -18.86 18.10
CA PRO A 45 -1.41 -20.09 18.52
C PRO A 45 0.06 -19.86 18.93
N TYR A 46 0.54 -18.62 18.82
CA TYR A 46 1.84 -18.14 19.23
C TYR A 46 1.61 -16.76 19.87
N ASP A 47 2.35 -16.42 20.93
CA ASP A 47 2.28 -15.14 21.64
C ASP A 47 2.80 -13.97 20.77
N ILE A 48 2.14 -13.72 19.64
CA ILE A 48 2.45 -12.64 18.71
C ILE A 48 1.54 -11.46 19.00
N PHE A 49 2.11 -10.44 19.65
CA PHE A 49 1.50 -9.13 19.78
C PHE A 49 1.21 -8.55 18.38
N MET A 50 -0.03 -8.13 18.18
CA MET A 50 -0.48 -7.46 16.96
C MET A 50 -0.89 -6.03 17.30
N PHE A 51 -0.77 -5.11 16.35
CA PHE A 51 -1.17 -3.72 16.53
C PHE A 51 -2.22 -3.36 15.48
N GLU A 52 -3.30 -2.71 15.90
CA GLU A 52 -4.21 -2.02 15.00
C GLU A 52 -3.65 -0.61 14.76
N VAL A 53 -3.49 -0.24 13.49
CA VAL A 53 -3.16 1.12 13.07
C VAL A 53 -4.41 1.71 12.43
N GLN A 54 -4.97 2.74 13.06
CA GLN A 54 -6.06 3.53 12.49
C GLN A 54 -5.51 4.88 12.05
N MET A 55 -5.89 5.30 10.85
CA MET A 55 -5.40 6.54 10.25
C MET A 55 -6.57 7.31 9.65
N THR A 56 -6.62 8.59 9.97
CA THR A 56 -7.44 9.59 9.27
C THR A 56 -6.51 10.37 8.36
N LEU A 57 -6.78 10.32 7.06
CA LEU A 57 -6.01 11.02 6.04
C LEU A 57 -6.49 12.46 5.87
N THR A 58 -5.57 13.33 5.43
CA THR A 58 -5.97 14.63 4.88
C THR A 58 -6.85 14.45 3.65
N GLU A 59 -7.69 15.44 3.34
CA GLU A 59 -8.56 15.40 2.16
C GLU A 59 -7.77 15.13 0.86
N ALA A 60 -6.62 15.79 0.70
CA ALA A 60 -5.74 15.60 -0.45
C ALA A 60 -5.20 14.16 -0.56
N ALA A 61 -4.76 13.57 0.57
CA ALA A 61 -4.29 12.19 0.59
C ALA A 61 -5.43 11.18 0.35
N ALA A 62 -6.61 11.43 0.93
CA ALA A 62 -7.80 10.61 0.72
C ALA A 62 -8.23 10.60 -0.75
N GLN A 63 -8.23 11.78 -1.40
CA GLN A 63 -8.56 11.90 -2.81
C GLN A 63 -7.56 11.12 -3.68
N ARG A 64 -6.25 11.27 -3.44
CA ARG A 64 -5.21 10.50 -4.15
C ARG A 64 -5.41 9.00 -3.99
N LEU A 65 -5.63 8.52 -2.77
CA LEU A 65 -5.84 7.10 -2.50
C LEU A 65 -7.12 6.56 -3.16
N SER A 66 -8.22 7.32 -3.12
CA SER A 66 -9.48 6.97 -3.79
C SER A 66 -9.30 6.82 -5.29
N THR A 67 -8.59 7.75 -5.94
CA THR A 67 -8.25 7.65 -7.37
C THR A 67 -7.43 6.39 -7.66
N VAL A 68 -6.32 6.18 -6.92
CA VAL A 68 -5.43 5.02 -7.12
C VAL A 68 -6.19 3.70 -6.94
N THR A 69 -7.01 3.58 -5.90
CA THR A 69 -7.74 2.33 -5.61
C THR A 69 -8.85 2.07 -6.62
N ARG A 70 -9.55 3.11 -7.10
CA ARG A 70 -10.55 2.99 -8.16
C ARG A 70 -9.95 2.49 -9.47
N GLU A 71 -8.79 3.04 -9.87
CA GLU A 71 -8.12 2.69 -11.12
C GLU A 71 -7.46 1.30 -11.08
N ASN A 72 -7.15 0.80 -9.88
CA ASN A 72 -6.42 -0.46 -9.68
C ASN A 72 -7.26 -1.53 -8.97
N MET A 73 -8.59 -1.52 -9.16
CA MET A 73 -9.48 -2.54 -8.63
C MET A 73 -9.00 -3.96 -8.95
N ARG A 74 -9.09 -4.86 -7.97
CA ARG A 74 -8.63 -6.26 -7.99
C ARG A 74 -7.11 -6.45 -8.12
N GLN A 75 -6.32 -5.38 -8.13
CA GLN A 75 -4.86 -5.47 -8.02
C GLN A 75 -4.43 -5.48 -6.56
N VAL A 76 -3.17 -5.87 -6.31
CA VAL A 76 -2.59 -5.84 -4.96
C VAL A 76 -2.15 -4.41 -4.64
N LEU A 77 -2.66 -3.84 -3.55
CA LEU A 77 -2.18 -2.59 -2.97
C LEU A 77 -1.08 -2.88 -1.95
N ALA A 78 0.13 -2.40 -2.21
CA ALA A 78 1.20 -2.34 -1.22
C ALA A 78 1.17 -0.96 -0.54
N LEU A 79 0.76 -0.93 0.73
CA LEU A 79 0.65 0.30 1.51
C LEU A 79 1.86 0.46 2.44
N SER A 80 2.49 1.63 2.42
CA SER A 80 3.51 2.02 3.38
C SER A 80 3.23 3.39 4.00
N LEU A 81 3.75 3.60 5.21
CA LEU A 81 3.75 4.88 5.91
C LEU A 81 5.18 5.23 6.30
N ASN A 82 5.65 6.42 5.88
CA ASN A 82 7.04 6.84 6.04
C ASN A 82 8.03 5.77 5.53
N HIS A 83 7.73 5.17 4.38
CA HIS A 83 8.48 4.06 3.77
C HIS A 83 8.50 2.74 4.56
N VAL A 84 7.79 2.64 5.68
CA VAL A 84 7.60 1.39 6.42
C VAL A 84 6.41 0.64 5.80
N PRO A 85 6.60 -0.58 5.26
CA PRO A 85 5.49 -1.34 4.68
C PRO A 85 4.52 -1.77 5.80
N LEU A 86 3.25 -1.42 5.64
CA LEU A 86 2.20 -1.74 6.61
C LEU A 86 1.44 -3.02 6.22
N THR A 87 0.99 -3.09 4.97
CA THR A 87 0.20 -4.23 4.49
C THR A 87 0.26 -4.35 2.97
N SER A 88 -0.04 -5.55 2.48
CA SER A 88 -0.26 -5.84 1.07
C SER A 88 -1.56 -6.60 0.94
N ALA A 89 -2.55 -6.03 0.25
CA ALA A 89 -3.88 -6.61 0.13
C ALA A 89 -4.52 -6.31 -1.23
N THR A 90 -5.35 -7.24 -1.71
CA THR A 90 -6.11 -7.01 -2.94
C THR A 90 -7.15 -5.91 -2.72
N ILE A 91 -7.18 -4.94 -3.63
CA ILE A 91 -8.17 -3.86 -3.63
C ILE A 91 -9.54 -4.45 -3.99
N GLN A 92 -10.43 -4.52 -3.00
CA GLN A 92 -11.81 -4.98 -3.17
C GLN A 92 -12.82 -3.84 -3.27
N GLY A 93 -12.40 -2.61 -2.96
CA GLY A 93 -13.22 -1.40 -3.01
C GLY A 93 -12.37 -0.14 -2.94
N VAL A 94 -13.01 1.00 -3.19
CA VAL A 94 -12.35 2.32 -3.11
C VAL A 94 -12.05 2.63 -1.65
N LEU A 95 -10.81 2.98 -1.36
CA LEU A 95 -10.39 3.41 -0.01
C LEU A 95 -10.54 4.94 0.11
N GLY A 96 -10.95 5.40 1.29
CA GLY A 96 -11.22 6.81 1.57
C GLY A 96 -10.36 7.37 2.69
N ALA A 97 -10.86 8.40 3.38
CA ALA A 97 -10.13 9.14 4.39
C ALA A 97 -9.78 8.32 5.65
N ASN A 98 -10.59 7.33 6.00
CA ASN A 98 -10.35 6.51 7.18
C ASN A 98 -9.84 5.13 6.77
N MET A 99 -8.73 4.70 7.36
CA MET A 99 -8.15 3.39 7.13
C MET A 99 -7.82 2.69 8.43
N ARG A 100 -7.88 1.36 8.38
CA ARG A 100 -7.50 0.48 9.47
C ARG A 100 -6.69 -0.68 8.92
N VAL A 101 -5.52 -0.93 9.51
CA VAL A 101 -4.67 -2.07 9.18
C VAL A 101 -4.20 -2.75 10.46
N VAL A 102 -4.04 -4.07 10.40
CA VAL A 102 -3.44 -4.83 11.50
C VAL A 102 -2.02 -5.20 11.09
N ILE A 103 -1.05 -4.87 11.94
CA ILE A 103 0.38 -5.10 11.72
C ILE A 103 0.97 -5.95 12.84
N THR A 104 2.12 -6.57 12.56
CA THR A 104 2.88 -7.32 13.57
C THR A 104 3.65 -6.38 14.48
N ALA A 105 4.10 -6.89 15.64
CA ALA A 105 5.03 -6.17 16.52
C ALA A 105 6.31 -5.71 15.81
N GLU A 106 6.85 -6.52 14.88
CA GLU A 106 8.04 -6.16 14.10
C GLU A 106 7.81 -4.90 13.25
N ILE A 107 6.67 -4.82 12.55
CA ILE A 107 6.33 -3.63 11.77
C ILE A 107 6.11 -2.44 12.71
N ALA A 108 5.44 -2.62 13.84
CA ALA A 108 5.20 -1.56 14.82
C ALA A 108 6.51 -0.98 15.39
N GLN A 109 7.50 -1.84 15.68
CA GLN A 109 8.83 -1.42 16.15
C GLN A 109 9.58 -0.57 15.12
N ARG A 110 9.38 -0.83 13.83
CA ARG A 110 9.94 -0.02 12.74
C ARG A 110 9.15 1.26 12.50
N LEU A 111 7.83 1.20 12.67
CA LEU A 111 6.92 2.31 12.39
C LEU A 111 7.05 3.42 13.43
N LEU A 112 7.03 3.10 14.72
CA LEU A 112 7.07 4.09 15.80
C LEU A 112 8.19 5.13 15.68
N PRO A 113 9.47 4.76 15.45
CA PRO A 113 10.51 5.76 15.22
C PRO A 113 10.33 6.50 13.88
N ALA A 114 9.84 5.82 12.83
CA ALA A 114 9.63 6.44 11.53
C ALA A 114 8.57 7.55 11.56
N LEU A 115 7.56 7.46 12.44
CA LEU A 115 6.52 8.49 12.62
C LEU A 115 7.07 9.86 13.05
N GLN A 116 8.30 9.91 13.58
CA GLN A 116 8.95 11.16 13.97
C GLN A 116 9.53 11.93 12.78
N ASP A 117 9.55 11.32 11.59
CA ASP A 117 9.98 11.97 10.37
C ASP A 117 9.01 13.10 9.99
N LYS A 118 9.56 14.32 9.91
CA LYS A 118 8.81 15.55 9.58
C LYS A 118 8.90 15.92 8.10
N ARG A 119 9.56 15.10 7.27
CA ARG A 119 9.68 15.37 5.85
C ARG A 119 8.35 15.13 5.16
N CYS A 120 7.77 16.20 4.62
CA CYS A 120 6.78 16.08 3.57
C CYS A 120 7.49 16.35 2.23
N PRO A 121 7.72 15.33 1.38
CA PRO A 121 8.26 15.57 0.06
C PRO A 121 7.23 16.39 -0.72
N LEU A 122 7.59 17.65 -1.01
CA LEU A 122 6.70 18.63 -1.63
C LEU A 122 6.33 18.30 -3.10
N ASN A 123 6.86 17.21 -3.66
CA ASN A 123 6.79 16.91 -5.09
C ASN A 123 6.46 15.44 -5.34
N ALA A 124 5.16 15.12 -5.39
CA ALA A 124 4.68 13.96 -6.17
C ALA A 124 3.57 14.35 -7.17
N ALA A 125 3.12 15.61 -7.16
CA ALA A 125 2.04 16.10 -8.02
C ALA A 125 2.51 17.01 -9.19
N ALA A 126 3.79 17.40 -9.25
CA ALA A 126 4.29 18.38 -10.23
C ALA A 126 5.08 17.77 -11.42
N ALA A 127 5.20 16.44 -11.53
CA ALA A 127 6.10 15.81 -12.51
C ALA A 127 5.43 15.37 -13.83
N THR A 128 4.25 15.89 -14.19
CA THR A 128 3.60 15.57 -15.49
C THR A 128 3.09 16.80 -16.26
N ALA A 129 3.59 17.99 -15.95
CA ALA A 129 3.24 19.19 -16.72
C ALA A 129 4.46 20.09 -16.93
N ASP A 130 5.49 19.56 -17.58
CA ASP A 130 6.39 20.42 -18.36
C ASP A 130 7.08 19.60 -19.46
N THR A 131 6.55 19.74 -20.68
CA THR A 131 7.29 19.46 -21.90
C THR A 131 6.89 20.60 -22.83
N PRO A 132 7.74 21.64 -22.97
CA PRO A 132 7.51 22.68 -23.96
C PRO A 132 7.80 22.12 -25.35
N ASP A 133 7.05 22.66 -26.32
CA ASP A 133 7.09 22.39 -27.77
C ASP A 133 8.50 22.31 -28.40
#